data_AF-A0AAJ1VGW0-F1
#
_entry.id   AF-A0AAJ1VGW0-F1
#
_cell.length_a   1.000
_cell.length_b   1.000
_cell.length_c   1.000
_cell.angle_alpha   90.00
_cell.angle_beta   90.00
_cell.angle_gamma   90.00
#
_symmetry.space_group_name_H-M   'P 1'
#
loop_
_entity.id
_entity.type
_entity.pdbx_description
1 polymer ?
#
loop_
_entity_poly.entity_id
_entity_poly.type
_entity_poly.pdbx_seq_one_letter_code
_entity_poly.pdbx_strand_id
1 'polypeptide(L)'
;MKLTTFFFFLFSIFIIGCNSSTNNKKKITAIKIRTIDSTVTVHKDSLVLNGNEGNWYYKNKLFNGFAVKYHSNDSLKEKTGFYNGKKEGVYNVWFKNGVLKVTSHYNQNVMEGSYKSWWLNETLAYEATYKKGKLEGIERQWYADGVMSKERNLLKGNENGLQRAWLQNGKIYVNYEAKNGRTFGMKRANLCYQLKDEKIEENKEL
;
A
#
# COMPACT_ATOMS: atom_id res chain seq x y z
N MET A 1 -85.07 -12.64 15.18
CA MET A 1 -85.71 -13.46 16.22
C MET A 1 -85.10 -14.87 16.17
N LYS A 2 -84.44 -15.27 17.26
CA LYS A 2 -83.81 -16.55 17.67
C LYS A 2 -83.70 -17.74 16.67
N LEU A 3 -82.52 -18.38 16.62
CA LEU A 3 -82.20 -19.78 17.04
C LEU A 3 -80.76 -20.13 16.59
N THR A 4 -79.74 -20.03 17.45
CA THR A 4 -79.05 -21.15 18.14
C THR A 4 -78.76 -22.40 17.31
N THR A 5 -77.48 -22.73 17.13
CA THR A 5 -76.96 -24.09 17.35
C THR A 5 -75.49 -24.02 17.78
N PHE A 6 -75.18 -24.83 18.79
CA PHE A 6 -73.91 -24.96 19.49
C PHE A 6 -73.26 -26.26 18.98
N PHE A 7 -71.98 -26.27 18.61
CA PHE A 7 -71.27 -27.53 18.40
C PHE A 7 -69.83 -27.46 18.93
N PHE A 8 -69.41 -28.63 19.40
CA PHE A 8 -68.39 -28.94 20.36
C PHE A 8 -66.94 -28.78 19.85
N PHE A 9 -66.06 -28.52 20.82
CA PHE A 9 -64.60 -28.63 20.79
C PHE A 9 -64.09 -29.93 20.14
N LEU A 10 -63.01 -29.83 19.33
CA LEU A 10 -61.99 -30.88 19.32
C LEU A 10 -60.59 -30.30 19.09
N PHE A 11 -59.73 -30.61 20.05
CA PHE A 11 -58.32 -30.32 20.15
C PHE A 11 -57.55 -31.00 19.00
N SER A 12 -56.72 -30.26 18.28
CA SER A 12 -55.60 -30.84 17.53
C SER A 12 -54.37 -29.96 17.71
N ILE A 13 -53.52 -30.45 18.62
CA ILE A 13 -52.15 -30.01 18.82
C ILE A 13 -51.39 -30.27 17.52
N PHE A 14 -50.94 -29.22 16.83
CA PHE A 14 -49.88 -29.37 15.83
C PHE A 14 -48.55 -28.88 16.40
N ILE A 15 -47.61 -29.80 16.30
CA ILE A 15 -46.33 -29.89 16.97
C ILE A 15 -45.28 -29.22 16.07
N ILE A 16 -44.42 -28.40 16.71
CA ILE A 16 -43.00 -28.15 16.43
C ILE A 16 -42.63 -27.66 15.02
N GLY A 17 -42.20 -26.40 14.96
CA GLY A 17 -41.21 -25.91 14.00
C GLY A 17 -40.07 -25.21 14.73
N CYS A 18 -39.14 -25.97 15.31
CA CYS A 18 -37.85 -25.43 15.75
C CYS A 18 -37.07 -24.98 14.51
N ASN A 19 -36.99 -23.68 14.29
CA ASN A 19 -36.11 -23.10 13.29
C ASN A 19 -34.67 -23.21 13.83
N SER A 20 -33.96 -24.26 13.44
CA SER A 20 -32.55 -24.42 13.77
C SER A 20 -31.75 -23.38 12.97
N SER A 21 -31.49 -22.25 13.63
CA SER A 21 -30.44 -21.31 13.24
C SER A 21 -29.14 -22.09 13.09
N THR A 22 -28.77 -22.39 11.85
CA THR A 22 -27.46 -22.93 11.51
C THR A 22 -26.43 -21.84 11.81
N ASN A 23 -25.89 -21.90 13.03
CA ASN A 23 -24.71 -21.15 13.43
C ASN A 23 -23.56 -21.59 12.53
N ASN A 24 -23.35 -20.86 11.43
CA ASN A 24 -22.13 -20.90 10.62
C ASN A 24 -20.97 -20.42 11.50
N LYS A 25 -20.43 -21.32 12.33
CA LYS A 25 -19.13 -21.13 12.96
C LYS A 25 -18.10 -21.07 11.84
N LYS A 26 -17.79 -19.85 11.39
CA LYS A 26 -16.61 -19.58 10.56
C LYS A 26 -15.44 -20.28 11.22
N LYS A 27 -14.94 -21.33 10.57
CA LYS A 27 -13.75 -22.05 10.97
C LYS A 27 -12.58 -21.07 10.84
N ILE A 28 -12.23 -20.41 11.93
CA ILE A 28 -11.04 -19.54 11.99
C ILE A 28 -9.84 -20.48 11.93
N THR A 29 -9.35 -20.73 10.73
CA THR A 29 -8.03 -21.32 10.54
C THR A 29 -7.00 -20.38 11.17
N ALA A 30 -6.24 -20.88 12.13
CA ALA A 30 -5.17 -20.14 12.77
C ALA A 30 -4.27 -19.52 11.69
N ILE A 31 -4.14 -18.20 11.69
CA ILE A 31 -3.27 -17.47 10.76
C ILE A 31 -1.84 -17.89 11.11
N LYS A 32 -1.23 -18.75 10.28
CA LYS A 32 0.18 -19.10 10.39
C LYS A 32 1.00 -17.88 9.93
N ILE A 33 1.34 -17.01 10.88
CA ILE A 33 2.16 -15.83 10.63
C ILE A 33 3.57 -16.31 10.25
N ARG A 34 4.10 -15.80 9.14
CA ARG A 34 5.51 -16.01 8.76
C ARG A 34 6.38 -15.19 9.70
N THR A 35 7.27 -15.86 10.43
CA THR A 35 8.13 -15.21 11.43
C THR A 35 9.58 -15.28 10.97
N ILE A 36 10.17 -14.10 10.74
CA ILE A 36 11.60 -13.95 10.47
C ILE A 36 12.37 -14.25 11.76
N ASP A 37 13.43 -15.04 11.69
CA ASP A 37 14.31 -15.27 12.83
C ASP A 37 15.08 -14.00 13.17
N SER A 38 14.68 -13.31 14.24
CA SER A 38 15.31 -12.06 14.66
C SER A 38 16.71 -12.21 15.22
N THR A 39 17.13 -13.43 15.58
CA THR A 39 18.46 -13.72 16.13
C THR A 39 19.53 -13.87 15.06
N VAL A 40 19.13 -14.13 13.81
CA VAL A 40 20.04 -14.35 12.68
C VAL A 40 20.20 -13.07 11.88
N THR A 41 21.41 -12.51 11.88
CA THR A 41 21.80 -11.41 10.99
C THR A 41 23.11 -11.73 10.29
N VAL A 42 23.18 -11.56 8.97
CA VAL A 42 24.38 -11.83 8.17
C VAL A 42 24.65 -10.69 7.17
N HIS A 43 25.89 -10.60 6.69
CA HIS A 43 26.18 -9.73 5.54
C HIS A 43 25.45 -10.24 4.30
N LYS A 44 24.81 -9.34 3.56
CA LYS A 44 24.01 -9.71 2.38
C LYS A 44 24.85 -10.36 1.28
N ASP A 45 26.13 -10.02 1.19
CA ASP A 45 27.04 -10.62 0.20
C ASP A 45 27.45 -12.07 0.58
N SER A 46 27.13 -12.54 1.79
CA SER A 46 27.24 -13.94 2.20
C SER A 46 26.04 -14.79 1.77
N LEU A 47 25.01 -14.19 1.18
CA LEU A 47 23.85 -14.90 0.67
C LEU A 47 23.97 -15.18 -0.83
N VAL A 48 23.46 -16.32 -1.26
CA VAL A 48 23.42 -16.73 -2.68
C VAL A 48 21.98 -16.73 -3.17
N LEU A 49 21.68 -16.05 -4.27
CA LEU A 49 20.37 -16.04 -4.90
C LEU A 49 20.29 -17.15 -5.96
N ASN A 50 19.33 -18.07 -5.81
CA ASN A 50 18.87 -18.88 -6.93
C ASN A 50 17.89 -18.04 -7.76
N GLY A 51 18.35 -17.54 -8.91
CA GLY A 51 17.57 -16.68 -9.79
C GLY A 51 16.33 -17.34 -10.40
N ASN A 52 16.34 -18.66 -10.57
CA ASN A 52 15.21 -19.39 -11.16
C ASN A 52 14.03 -19.50 -10.19
N GLU A 53 14.31 -19.61 -8.90
CA GLU A 53 13.28 -19.76 -7.86
C GLU A 53 12.99 -18.45 -7.10
N GLY A 54 13.88 -17.46 -7.21
CA GLY A 54 13.84 -16.24 -6.40
C GLY A 54 14.14 -16.48 -4.91
N ASN A 55 14.85 -17.56 -4.59
CA ASN A 55 15.16 -17.98 -3.22
C ASN A 55 16.61 -17.62 -2.86
N TRP A 56 16.79 -17.07 -1.67
CA TRP A 56 18.09 -16.74 -1.07
C TRP A 56 18.55 -17.85 -0.12
N TYR A 57 19.84 -18.17 -0.18
CA TYR A 57 20.45 -19.23 0.59
C TYR A 57 21.61 -18.70 1.43
N TYR A 58 21.79 -19.28 2.60
CA TYR A 58 22.96 -19.11 3.45
C TYR A 58 23.48 -20.50 3.83
N LYS A 59 24.76 -20.79 3.57
CA LYS A 59 25.36 -22.11 3.81
C LYS A 59 24.50 -23.26 3.24
N ASN A 60 24.08 -23.10 1.98
CA ASN A 60 23.24 -24.06 1.21
C ASN A 60 21.86 -24.36 1.80
N LYS A 61 21.34 -23.52 2.70
CA LYS A 61 19.97 -23.62 3.25
C LYS A 61 19.18 -22.37 2.94
N LEU A 62 17.86 -22.51 2.74
CA LEU A 62 16.95 -21.37 2.58
C LEU A 62 17.12 -20.40 3.74
N PHE A 63 17.39 -19.14 3.42
CA PHE A 63 17.74 -18.15 4.43
C PHE A 63 16.50 -17.69 5.22
N ASN A 64 16.62 -17.65 6.53
CA ASN A 64 15.64 -17.06 7.44
C ASN A 64 16.40 -16.14 8.41
N GLY A 65 16.05 -14.86 8.42
CA GLY A 65 16.72 -13.83 9.23
C GLY A 65 16.89 -12.51 8.49
N PHE A 66 17.81 -11.67 8.97
CA PHE A 66 18.09 -10.37 8.39
C PHE A 66 19.42 -10.37 7.62
N ALA A 67 19.43 -9.74 6.44
CA ALA A 67 20.64 -9.46 5.70
C ALA A 67 20.97 -7.98 5.76
N VAL A 68 22.22 -7.63 6.01
CA VAL A 68 22.69 -6.24 6.12
C VAL A 68 23.78 -5.88 5.11
N LYS A 69 23.82 -4.60 4.73
CA LYS A 69 24.96 -3.98 4.04
C LYS A 69 25.37 -2.72 4.80
N TYR A 70 26.65 -2.38 4.70
CA TYR A 70 27.23 -1.20 5.33
C TYR A 70 27.76 -0.24 4.26
N HIS A 71 27.85 1.04 4.63
CA HIS A 71 28.55 2.05 3.85
C HIS A 71 30.06 1.95 4.07
N SER A 72 30.83 2.75 3.33
CA SER A 72 32.30 2.80 3.46
C SER A 72 32.79 3.35 4.80
N ASN A 73 31.91 3.99 5.58
CA ASN A 73 32.18 4.49 6.93
C ASN A 73 31.55 3.58 8.00
N ASP A 74 31.28 2.32 7.65
CA ASP A 74 30.70 1.29 8.52
C ASP A 74 29.30 1.59 9.07
N SER A 75 28.65 2.67 8.64
CA SER A 75 27.25 2.92 8.99
C SER A 75 26.31 1.98 8.23
N LEU A 76 25.21 1.58 8.86
CA LEU A 76 24.23 0.68 8.27
C LEU A 76 23.66 1.30 6.99
N LYS A 77 23.75 0.59 5.87
CA LYS A 77 23.26 1.03 4.56
C LYS A 77 21.91 0.42 4.20
N GLU A 78 21.74 -0.85 4.52
CA GLU A 78 20.58 -1.64 4.09
C GLU A 78 20.31 -2.75 5.11
N LYS A 79 19.03 -3.02 5.38
CA LYS A 79 18.57 -4.17 6.18
C LYS A 79 17.34 -4.77 5.50
N THR A 80 17.42 -6.05 5.16
CA THR A 80 16.35 -6.80 4.49
C THR A 80 15.97 -8.00 5.33
N GLY A 81 14.67 -8.19 5.60
CA GLY A 81 14.14 -9.40 6.20
C GLY A 81 13.91 -10.52 5.18
N PHE A 82 14.18 -11.76 5.57
CA PHE A 82 13.92 -12.95 4.77
C PHE A 82 13.24 -14.04 5.59
N TYR A 83 12.26 -14.70 4.98
CA TYR A 83 11.63 -15.91 5.50
C TYR A 83 11.64 -16.99 4.42
N ASN A 84 12.27 -18.12 4.73
CA ASN A 84 12.37 -19.28 3.85
C ASN A 84 12.92 -18.92 2.44
N GLY A 85 13.98 -18.12 2.42
CA GLY A 85 14.67 -17.65 1.22
C GLY A 85 13.99 -16.50 0.48
N LYS A 86 12.83 -16.01 0.91
CA LYS A 86 12.13 -14.91 0.23
C LYS A 86 12.11 -13.66 1.09
N LYS A 87 12.21 -12.48 0.46
CA LYS A 87 12.07 -11.20 1.16
C LYS A 87 10.70 -11.17 1.86
N GLU A 88 10.72 -10.83 3.13
CA GLU A 88 9.56 -10.80 4.00
C GLU A 88 9.70 -9.63 4.99
N GLY A 89 8.60 -8.98 5.32
CA GLY A 89 8.57 -7.90 6.30
C GLY A 89 9.22 -6.62 5.80
N VAL A 90 9.82 -5.88 6.72
CA VAL A 90 10.35 -4.54 6.47
C VAL A 90 11.72 -4.60 5.80
N TYR A 91 11.86 -3.78 4.75
CA TYR A 91 13.11 -3.47 4.07
C TYR A 91 13.44 -2.00 4.30
N ASN A 92 14.64 -1.72 4.80
CA ASN A 92 15.11 -0.37 5.08
C ASN A 92 16.45 -0.07 4.40
N VAL A 93 16.60 1.18 3.98
CA VAL A 93 17.85 1.74 3.43
C VAL A 93 18.13 3.04 4.16
N TRP A 94 19.39 3.31 4.49
CA TRP A 94 19.81 4.54 5.15
C TRP A 94 20.89 5.28 4.34
N PHE A 95 20.94 6.60 4.49
CA PHE A 95 22.04 7.44 4.03
C PHE A 95 23.29 7.21 4.90
N LYS A 96 24.46 7.68 4.44
CA LYS A 96 25.73 7.52 5.17
C LYS A 96 25.72 8.14 6.58
N ASN A 97 24.92 9.18 6.79
CA ASN A 97 24.70 9.86 8.07
C ASN A 97 23.69 9.16 8.98
N GLY A 98 23.15 8.00 8.58
CA GLY A 98 22.19 7.24 9.39
C GLY A 98 20.72 7.66 9.21
N VAL A 99 20.42 8.70 8.43
CA VAL A 99 19.05 9.09 8.11
C VAL A 99 18.37 8.00 7.27
N LEU A 100 17.12 7.64 7.61
CA LEU A 100 16.34 6.67 6.85
C LEU A 100 16.05 7.21 5.44
N LYS A 101 16.49 6.48 4.42
CA LYS A 101 16.33 6.83 3.01
C LYS A 101 15.10 6.19 2.39
N VAL A 102 14.87 4.90 2.67
CA VAL A 102 13.74 4.12 2.15
C VAL A 102 13.25 3.18 3.23
N THR A 103 11.93 3.03 3.33
CA THR A 103 11.29 1.88 3.97
C THR A 103 10.26 1.29 3.02
N SER A 104 10.16 -0.03 2.97
CA SER A 104 9.14 -0.72 2.20
C SER A 104 8.83 -2.09 2.81
N HIS A 105 7.69 -2.65 2.44
CA HIS A 105 7.22 -3.91 2.99
C HIS A 105 7.14 -4.98 1.90
N TYR A 106 7.59 -6.18 2.23
CA TYR A 106 7.58 -7.34 1.36
C TYR A 106 6.80 -8.50 1.97
N ASN A 107 6.13 -9.24 1.09
CA ASN A 107 5.46 -10.49 1.37
C ASN A 107 5.90 -11.49 0.29
N GLN A 108 6.79 -12.40 0.65
CA GLN A 108 7.32 -13.43 -0.26
C GLN A 108 7.86 -12.87 -1.58
N ASN A 109 8.84 -11.96 -1.51
CA ASN A 109 9.43 -11.22 -2.64
C ASN A 109 8.52 -10.18 -3.31
N VAL A 110 7.22 -10.14 -2.99
CA VAL A 110 6.28 -9.19 -3.57
C VAL A 110 6.13 -7.99 -2.64
N MET A 111 6.22 -6.76 -3.18
CA MET A 111 5.97 -5.57 -2.39
C MET A 111 4.50 -5.50 -1.98
N GLU A 112 4.22 -5.35 -0.69
CA GLU A 112 2.88 -5.38 -0.10
C GLU A 112 2.85 -4.46 1.12
N GLY A 113 2.04 -3.42 1.07
CA GLY A 113 1.93 -2.40 2.12
C GLY A 113 2.62 -1.09 1.75
N SER A 114 3.06 -0.34 2.76
CA SER A 114 3.59 1.01 2.56
C SER A 114 5.00 1.00 1.98
N TYR A 115 5.26 1.97 1.13
CA TYR A 115 6.58 2.38 0.65
C TYR A 115 6.75 3.87 0.95
N LYS A 116 7.85 4.24 1.58
CA LYS A 116 8.23 5.64 1.79
C LYS A 116 9.71 5.84 1.50
N SER A 117 10.06 7.01 1.00
CA SER A 117 11.45 7.45 0.93
C SER A 117 11.58 8.90 1.36
N TRP A 118 12.76 9.27 1.84
CA TRP A 118 13.06 10.59 2.36
C TRP A 118 14.27 11.19 1.66
N TRP A 119 14.27 12.52 1.59
CA TRP A 119 15.42 13.32 1.23
C TRP A 119 16.47 13.27 2.33
N LEU A 120 17.69 13.72 2.03
CA LEU A 120 18.80 13.71 3.00
C LEU A 120 18.52 14.62 4.21
N ASN A 121 17.71 15.67 4.02
CA ASN A 121 17.24 16.59 5.06
C ASN A 121 16.00 16.06 5.81
N GLU A 122 15.70 14.76 5.72
CA GLU A 122 14.62 14.07 6.43
C GLU A 122 13.20 14.43 5.98
N THR A 123 13.05 15.32 4.99
CA THR A 123 11.77 15.60 4.35
C THR A 123 11.28 14.37 3.58
N LEU A 124 10.00 14.02 3.73
CA LEU A 124 9.38 12.92 2.98
C LEU A 124 9.47 13.22 1.48
N ALA A 125 10.08 12.34 0.69
CA ALA A 125 10.30 12.52 -0.74
C ALA A 125 9.22 11.81 -1.58
N TYR A 126 8.76 10.65 -1.12
CA TYR A 126 7.80 9.83 -1.83
C TYR A 126 7.04 8.95 -0.84
N GLU A 127 5.75 8.77 -1.06
CA GLU A 127 4.95 7.74 -0.40
C GLU A 127 4.01 7.06 -1.37
N ALA A 128 3.80 5.76 -1.17
CA ALA A 128 2.79 5.00 -1.86
C ALA A 128 2.40 3.75 -1.08
N THR A 129 1.32 3.11 -1.51
CA THR A 129 0.91 1.78 -1.03
C THR A 129 0.94 0.79 -2.19
N TYR A 130 1.44 -0.41 -1.91
CA TYR A 130 1.49 -1.52 -2.84
C TYR A 130 0.55 -2.64 -2.39
N LYS A 131 -0.11 -3.25 -3.36
CA LYS A 131 -0.95 -4.44 -3.19
C LYS A 131 -0.63 -5.42 -4.30
N LYS A 132 -0.14 -6.60 -3.95
CA LYS A 132 0.34 -7.65 -4.85
C LYS A 132 1.36 -7.10 -5.86
N GLY A 133 2.30 -6.28 -5.38
CA GLY A 133 3.36 -5.68 -6.19
C GLY A 133 2.92 -4.55 -7.11
N LYS A 134 1.65 -4.09 -7.03
CA LYS A 134 1.14 -2.98 -7.83
C LYS A 134 0.77 -1.81 -6.92
N LEU A 135 0.98 -0.59 -7.40
CA LEU A 135 0.53 0.62 -6.70
C LEU A 135 -1.00 0.63 -6.57
N GLU A 136 -1.50 0.98 -5.39
CA GLU A 136 -2.92 1.04 -5.06
C GLU A 136 -3.18 2.24 -4.14
N GLY A 137 -4.18 3.05 -4.47
CA GLY A 137 -4.53 4.25 -3.70
C GLY A 137 -3.77 5.49 -4.16
N ILE A 138 -3.42 6.36 -3.20
CA ILE A 138 -2.78 7.64 -3.48
C ILE A 138 -1.26 7.47 -3.43
N GLU A 139 -0.58 7.90 -4.49
CA GLU A 139 0.86 8.12 -4.53
C GLU A 139 1.15 9.62 -4.40
N ARG A 140 2.15 9.98 -3.58
CA ARG A 140 2.60 11.38 -3.45
C ARG A 140 4.10 11.51 -3.56
N GLN A 141 4.53 12.66 -4.05
CA GLN A 141 5.93 13.07 -4.14
C GLN A 141 6.08 14.51 -3.67
N TRP A 142 7.22 14.83 -3.09
CA TRP A 142 7.55 16.18 -2.61
C TRP A 142 8.95 16.59 -3.04
N TYR A 143 9.14 17.89 -3.23
CA TYR A 143 10.45 18.51 -3.34
C TYR A 143 11.19 18.45 -2.00
N ALA A 144 12.50 18.74 -2.01
CA ALA A 144 13.33 18.70 -0.82
C ALA A 144 12.92 19.74 0.25
N ASP A 145 12.28 20.84 -0.15
CA ASP A 145 11.72 21.85 0.74
C ASP A 145 10.36 21.44 1.37
N GLY A 146 9.82 20.29 0.98
CA GLY A 146 8.55 19.77 1.48
C GLY A 146 7.33 20.22 0.69
N VAL A 147 7.48 21.01 -0.37
CA VAL A 147 6.39 21.35 -1.28
C VAL A 147 5.97 20.10 -2.06
N MET A 148 4.67 19.81 -2.12
CA MET A 148 4.15 18.67 -2.88
C MET A 148 4.41 18.87 -4.37
N SER A 149 5.08 17.93 -5.02
CA SER A 149 5.39 17.99 -6.45
C SER A 149 4.43 17.16 -7.29
N LYS A 150 3.83 16.11 -6.70
CA LYS A 150 2.94 15.19 -7.41
C LYS A 150 1.98 14.48 -6.47
N GLU A 151 0.75 14.29 -6.93
CA GLU A 151 -0.22 13.38 -6.34
C GLU A 151 -0.93 12.61 -7.46
N ARG A 152 -1.00 11.28 -7.31
CA ARG A 152 -1.69 10.41 -8.26
C ARG A 152 -2.64 9.45 -7.58
N ASN A 153 -3.83 9.27 -8.15
CA ASN A 153 -4.77 8.23 -7.76
C ASN A 153 -4.61 7.00 -8.66
N LEU A 154 -4.32 5.85 -8.05
CA LEU A 154 -3.98 4.61 -8.73
C LEU A 154 -4.88 3.45 -8.29
N LEU A 155 -5.28 2.60 -9.23
CA LEU A 155 -5.99 1.35 -8.99
C LEU A 155 -5.29 0.22 -9.77
N LYS A 156 -4.80 -0.79 -9.06
CA LYS A 156 -4.06 -1.94 -9.63
C LYS A 156 -2.93 -1.50 -10.56
N GLY A 157 -2.22 -0.44 -10.19
CA GLY A 157 -1.09 0.13 -10.92
C GLY A 157 -1.45 1.11 -12.06
N ASN A 158 -2.73 1.35 -12.33
CA ASN A 158 -3.17 2.26 -13.39
C ASN A 158 -3.78 3.54 -12.81
N GLU A 159 -3.66 4.66 -13.51
CA GLU A 159 -4.30 5.92 -13.12
C GLU A 159 -5.83 5.79 -13.12
N ASN A 160 -6.45 6.15 -12.00
CA ASN A 160 -7.88 6.12 -11.79
C ASN A 160 -8.28 7.21 -10.79
N GLY A 161 -8.93 8.27 -11.25
CA GLY A 161 -9.25 9.48 -10.50
C GLY A 161 -8.33 10.65 -10.86
N LEU A 162 -8.23 11.62 -9.96
CA LEU A 162 -7.53 12.89 -10.18
C LEU A 162 -5.99 12.73 -10.13
N GLN A 163 -5.29 13.40 -11.02
CA GLN A 163 -3.83 13.43 -11.11
C GLN A 163 -3.38 14.88 -11.09
N ARG A 164 -2.46 15.21 -10.18
CA ARG A 164 -1.96 16.57 -9.99
C ARG A 164 -0.44 16.60 -9.92
N ALA A 165 0.15 17.65 -10.48
CA ALA A 165 1.55 17.97 -10.27
C ALA A 165 1.72 19.48 -10.18
N TRP A 166 2.65 19.89 -9.32
CA TRP A 166 2.95 21.28 -9.04
C TRP A 166 4.42 21.55 -9.36
N LEU A 167 4.71 22.76 -9.81
CA LEU A 167 6.07 23.30 -9.84
C LEU A 167 6.52 23.62 -8.42
N GLN A 168 7.83 23.85 -8.24
CA GLN A 168 8.40 24.13 -6.92
C GLN A 168 7.84 25.42 -6.28
N ASN A 169 7.41 26.40 -7.08
CA ASN A 169 6.72 27.60 -6.59
C ASN A 169 5.25 27.34 -6.18
N GLY A 170 4.78 26.10 -6.20
CA GLY A 170 3.41 25.72 -5.86
C GLY A 170 2.40 25.89 -7.00
N LYS A 171 2.78 26.39 -8.18
CA LYS A 171 1.87 26.51 -9.33
C LYS A 171 1.50 25.13 -9.86
N ILE A 172 0.20 24.87 -10.04
CA ILE A 172 -0.28 23.66 -10.71
C ILE A 172 0.23 23.65 -12.16
N TYR A 173 0.85 22.54 -12.56
CA TYR A 173 1.35 22.29 -13.91
C TYR A 173 0.67 21.10 -14.60
N VAL A 174 0.12 20.17 -13.84
CA VAL A 174 -0.69 19.05 -14.35
C VAL A 174 -1.94 18.95 -13.50
N ASN A 175 -3.11 18.86 -14.17
CA ASN A 175 -4.38 18.64 -13.50
C ASN A 175 -5.36 17.95 -14.47
N TYR A 176 -5.48 16.63 -14.35
CA TYR A 176 -6.45 15.86 -15.15
C TYR A 176 -7.02 14.69 -14.34
N GLU A 177 -8.20 14.23 -14.72
CA GLU A 177 -8.83 13.03 -14.20
C GLU A 177 -8.68 11.87 -15.20
N ALA A 178 -8.24 10.71 -14.72
CA ALA A 178 -8.24 9.47 -15.48
C ALA A 178 -9.47 8.63 -15.11
N LYS A 179 -10.33 8.33 -16.07
CA LYS A 179 -11.56 7.56 -15.86
C LYS A 179 -11.83 6.65 -17.04
N ASN A 180 -11.97 5.34 -16.79
CA ASN A 180 -12.25 4.33 -17.81
C ASN A 180 -11.27 4.38 -19.00
N GLY A 181 -9.98 4.56 -18.71
CA GLY A 181 -8.92 4.64 -19.73
C GLY A 181 -8.85 5.96 -20.51
N ARG A 182 -9.72 6.94 -20.20
CA ARG A 182 -9.71 8.28 -20.81
C ARG A 182 -9.20 9.31 -19.81
N THR A 183 -8.64 10.40 -20.33
CA THR A 183 -8.16 11.52 -19.51
C THR A 183 -8.94 12.80 -19.81
N PHE A 184 -9.37 13.50 -18.76
CA PHE A 184 -10.15 14.73 -18.83
C PHE A 184 -9.41 15.84 -18.09
N GLY A 185 -9.16 16.98 -18.74
CA GLY A 185 -8.43 18.10 -18.15
C GLY A 185 -7.07 18.33 -18.81
N MET A 186 -6.19 19.04 -18.11
CA MET A 186 -4.99 19.63 -18.68
C MET A 186 -3.73 18.86 -18.29
N LYS A 187 -2.91 18.55 -19.28
CA LYS A 187 -1.55 18.03 -19.11
C LYS A 187 -0.59 19.13 -19.53
N ARG A 188 0.27 19.60 -18.60
CA ARG A 188 1.37 20.53 -18.89
C ARG A 188 0.89 21.86 -19.52
N ALA A 189 -0.17 22.44 -18.97
CA ALA A 189 -0.73 23.69 -19.48
C ALA A 189 -0.40 24.85 -18.55
N ASN A 190 0.00 25.98 -19.13
CA ASN A 190 -0.02 27.26 -18.44
C ASN A 190 -1.43 27.85 -18.58
N LEU A 191 -2.03 28.20 -17.44
CA LEU A 191 -3.32 28.87 -17.43
C LEU A 191 -3.14 30.35 -17.78
N CYS A 192 -3.76 30.81 -18.88
CA CYS A 192 -3.87 32.24 -19.20
C CYS A 192 -4.80 32.99 -18.23
N TYR A 193 -5.71 32.25 -17.61
CA TYR A 193 -6.69 32.77 -16.66
C TYR A 193 -6.86 31.77 -15.51
N GLN A 194 -7.05 32.27 -14.29
CA GLN A 194 -7.38 31.48 -13.10
C GLN A 194 -8.79 31.80 -12.62
N LEU A 195 -9.42 30.86 -11.91
CA LEU A 195 -10.67 31.12 -11.21
C LEU A 195 -10.37 31.38 -9.74
N LYS A 196 -10.78 32.55 -9.24
CA LYS A 196 -10.74 32.90 -7.82
C LYS A 196 -12.16 33.27 -7.40
N ASP A 197 -12.72 32.51 -6.47
CA ASP A 197 -14.13 32.66 -6.03
C ASP A 197 -15.11 32.71 -7.21
N GLU A 198 -14.97 31.75 -8.14
CA GLU A 198 -15.77 31.62 -9.37
C GLU A 198 -15.62 32.78 -10.39
N LYS A 199 -14.73 33.74 -10.14
CA LYS A 199 -14.42 34.84 -11.08
C LYS A 199 -13.14 34.56 -11.85
N ILE A 200 -13.16 34.90 -13.14
CA ILE A 200 -12.00 34.79 -14.02
C ILE A 200 -11.03 35.95 -13.73
N GLU A 201 -9.79 35.62 -13.38
CA GLU A 201 -8.68 36.57 -13.26
C GLU A 201 -7.62 36.24 -14.32
N GLU A 202 -7.15 37.26 -15.05
CA GLU A 202 -6.03 37.13 -16.00
C GLU A 202 -4.70 36.90 -15.27
N ASN A 203 -3.93 35.90 -15.72
CA ASN A 203 -2.57 35.71 -15.25
C ASN A 203 -1.65 36.72 -15.95
N LYS A 204 -1.25 37.78 -15.23
CA LYS A 204 -0.38 38.85 -15.73
C LYS A 204 1.10 38.46 -15.87
N GLU A 205 1.48 37.22 -15.55
CA GLU A 205 2.86 36.72 -15.53
C GLU A 205 3.17 35.73 -16.68
N LEU A 206 2.53 35.88 -17.84
CA LEU A 206 2.85 35.10 -19.05
C LEU A 206 3.80 35.84 -19.99
#